data_AF-A0AAE8WA60-F1
#
_entry.id   AF-A0AAE8WA60-F1
#
_cell.length_a   1.000
_cell.length_b   1.000
_cell.length_c   1.000
_cell.angle_alpha   90.00
_cell.angle_beta   90.00
_cell.angle_gamma   90.00
#
_symmetry.space_group_name_H-M   'P 1'
#
loop_
_entity.id
_entity.type
_entity.pdbx_description
1 polymer ?
#
loop_
_entity_poly.entity_id
_entity_poly.type
_entity_poly.pdbx_seq_one_letter_code
_entity_poly.pdbx_strand_id
1 'polypeptide(L)'
;MNRRLGARLARLEEVAPKSTDPPMCVYHRDVCQMGAQPLPELYVLVVEAKRRVGQVVPPLDEHRAMTAAERVRDAREFAALLAETRERVAAEEAALKAGAPWT
;
A
#
# COMPACT_ATOMS: atom_id res chain seq x y z
N MET A 1 -26.35 23.31 -16.14
CA MET A 1 -25.52 22.39 -15.33
C MET A 1 -25.07 23.08 -14.07
N ASN A 2 -25.32 22.49 -12.90
CA ASN A 2 -25.07 23.12 -11.59
C ASN A 2 -23.56 23.04 -11.27
N ARG A 3 -22.87 24.18 -11.16
CA ARG A 3 -21.40 24.26 -10.97
C ARG A 3 -20.90 23.42 -9.77
N ARG A 4 -21.72 23.31 -8.72
CA ARG A 4 -21.40 22.49 -7.54
C ARG A 4 -21.39 20.99 -7.82
N LEU A 5 -22.26 20.53 -8.73
CA LEU A 5 -22.30 19.12 -9.14
C LEU A 5 -21.09 18.78 -10.03
N GLY A 6 -20.71 19.69 -10.93
CA GLY A 6 -19.53 19.53 -11.78
C GLY A 6 -18.23 19.44 -10.96
N ALA A 7 -18.04 20.30 -9.96
CA ALA A 7 -16.88 20.25 -9.08
C ALA A 7 -16.84 18.97 -8.22
N ARG A 8 -18.00 18.40 -7.87
CA ARG A 8 -18.08 17.16 -7.10
C ARG A 8 -17.78 15.93 -7.96
N LEU A 9 -18.24 15.91 -9.21
CA LEU A 9 -17.93 14.87 -10.18
C LEU A 9 -16.45 14.88 -10.59
N ALA A 10 -15.88 16.06 -10.85
CA ALA A 10 -14.46 16.19 -11.18
C ALA A 10 -13.55 15.66 -10.05
N ARG A 11 -13.87 15.97 -8.79
CA ARG A 11 -13.15 15.39 -7.65
C ARG A 11 -13.31 13.88 -7.58
N LEU A 12 -14.49 13.34 -7.85
CA LEU A 12 -14.71 11.89 -7.84
C LEU A 12 -13.93 11.19 -8.95
N GLU A 13 -13.84 11.77 -10.15
CA GLU A 13 -12.99 11.26 -11.24
C GLU A 13 -11.50 11.30 -10.90
N GLU A 14 -11.05 12.32 -10.19
CA GLU A 14 -9.64 12.50 -9.82
C GLU A 14 -9.17 11.46 -8.79
N VAL A 15 -10.06 11.00 -7.90
CA VAL A 15 -9.74 9.96 -6.88
C VAL A 15 -10.20 8.55 -7.28
N ALA A 16 -10.97 8.41 -8.35
CA ALA A 16 -11.40 7.09 -8.84
C ALA A 16 -10.22 6.38 -9.50
N PRO A 17 -9.99 5.08 -9.21
CA PRO A 17 -9.02 4.29 -9.97
C PRO A 17 -9.44 4.26 -11.43
N LYS A 18 -8.49 4.54 -12.31
CA LYS A 18 -8.71 4.50 -13.75
C LYS A 18 -8.61 3.06 -14.22
N SER A 19 -9.29 2.72 -15.31
CA SER A 19 -9.19 1.39 -15.92
C SER A 19 -7.78 1.03 -16.38
N THR A 20 -6.89 2.02 -16.48
CA THR A 20 -5.48 1.90 -16.85
C THR A 20 -4.55 1.72 -15.65
N ASP A 21 -5.03 1.87 -14.42
CA ASP A 21 -4.18 1.74 -13.24
C ASP A 21 -3.85 0.24 -13.01
N PRO A 22 -2.56 -0.12 -12.83
CA PRO A 22 -2.19 -1.50 -12.60
C PRO A 22 -2.84 -2.04 -11.32
N PRO A 23 -3.19 -3.33 -11.27
CA PRO A 23 -3.74 -3.94 -10.06
C PRO A 23 -2.71 -3.88 -8.94
N MET A 24 -3.13 -3.40 -7.76
CA MET A 24 -2.30 -3.39 -6.55
C MET A 24 -2.73 -4.49 -5.61
N CYS A 25 -1.78 -5.23 -5.05
CA CYS A 25 -2.04 -6.21 -4.01
C CYS A 25 -2.18 -5.52 -2.65
N VAL A 26 -3.11 -5.98 -1.79
CA VAL A 26 -3.30 -5.44 -0.44
C VAL A 26 -2.02 -5.48 0.40
N TYR A 27 -1.18 -6.50 0.23
CA TYR A 27 0.01 -6.72 1.05
C TYR A 27 1.27 -6.15 0.43
N HIS A 28 1.43 -6.37 -0.88
CA HIS A 28 2.66 -6.07 -1.61
C HIS A 28 2.53 -4.81 -2.48
N ARG A 29 1.40 -4.10 -2.41
CA ARG A 29 1.12 -2.85 -3.14
C ARG A 29 1.45 -2.96 -4.63
N ASP A 30 2.24 -2.02 -5.14
CA ASP A 30 2.76 -1.92 -6.51
C ASP A 30 3.94 -2.85 -6.79
N VAL A 31 4.62 -3.35 -5.74
CA VAL A 31 5.73 -4.30 -5.85
C VAL A 31 5.24 -5.67 -6.35
N CYS A 32 3.96 -5.98 -6.14
CA CYS A 32 3.33 -7.18 -6.68
C CYS A 32 3.12 -7.07 -8.19
N GLN A 33 4.18 -7.29 -8.98
CA GLN A 33 4.14 -7.24 -10.45
C GLN A 33 3.20 -8.26 -11.09
N MET A 34 2.65 -9.20 -10.33
CA MET A 34 1.82 -10.30 -10.85
C MET A 34 0.32 -10.03 -10.81
N GLY A 35 -0.14 -9.00 -10.08
CA GLY A 35 -1.55 -8.90 -9.72
C GLY A 35 -1.99 -10.08 -8.85
N ALA A 36 -3.31 -10.28 -8.71
CA ALA A 36 -3.90 -11.36 -7.94
C ALA A 36 -3.56 -12.73 -8.59
N GLN A 37 -2.59 -13.46 -8.04
CA GLN A 37 -2.32 -14.85 -8.45
C GLN A 37 -2.68 -15.80 -7.31
N PRO A 38 -3.42 -16.89 -7.59
CA PRO A 38 -3.65 -17.91 -6.59
C PRO A 38 -2.30 -18.52 -6.17
N LEU A 39 -2.16 -18.77 -4.87
CA LEU A 39 -0.98 -19.47 -4.36
C LEU A 39 -0.92 -20.88 -4.96
N PRO A 40 0.26 -21.38 -5.34
CA PRO A 40 0.42 -22.77 -5.73
C PRO A 40 -0.11 -23.72 -4.65
N GLU A 41 -0.75 -24.81 -5.07
CA GLU A 41 -1.39 -25.78 -4.16
C GLU A 41 -0.43 -26.28 -3.06
N LEU A 42 0.83 -26.55 -3.41
CA LEU A 42 1.86 -26.97 -2.46
C LEU A 42 2.06 -25.95 -1.33
N TYR A 43 2.00 -24.65 -1.64
CA TYR A 43 2.18 -23.59 -0.66
C TYR A 43 0.99 -23.53 0.30
N VAL A 44 -0.22 -23.72 -0.23
CA VAL A 44 -1.45 -23.83 0.56
C VAL A 44 -1.35 -25.00 1.54
N LEU A 45 -0.95 -26.18 1.06
CA LEU A 45 -0.78 -27.38 1.88
C LEU A 45 0.24 -27.19 3.01
N VAL A 46 1.38 -26.53 2.73
CA VAL A 46 2.42 -26.27 3.74
C VAL A 46 1.92 -25.31 4.82
N VAL A 47 1.26 -24.21 4.43
CA VAL A 47 0.72 -23.23 5.38
C VAL A 47 -0.38 -23.86 6.24
N GLU A 48 -1.27 -24.67 5.65
CA GLU A 48 -2.27 -25.42 6.40
C GLU A 48 -1.66 -26.40 7.40
N ALA A 49 -0.64 -27.16 6.99
CA ALA A 49 0.05 -28.10 7.86
C ALA A 49 0.68 -27.38 9.07
N LYS A 50 1.37 -26.25 8.83
CA LYS A 50 1.95 -25.41 9.88
C LYS A 50 0.88 -24.84 10.83
N ARG A 51 -0.26 -24.40 10.29
CA ARG A 51 -1.40 -23.93 11.10
C ARG A 51 -1.97 -25.04 11.99
N ARG A 52 -2.08 -26.28 11.48
CA ARG A 52 -2.56 -27.45 12.25
C ARG A 52 -1.66 -27.80 13.44
N VAL A 53 -0.35 -27.53 13.33
CA VAL A 53 0.60 -27.73 14.44
C VAL A 53 0.79 -26.47 15.31
N GLY A 54 -0.08 -25.47 15.17
CA GLY A 54 -0.09 -24.28 16.02
C GLY A 54 1.00 -23.25 15.71
N GLN A 55 1.69 -23.36 14.57
CA GLN A 55 2.65 -22.33 14.16
C GLN A 55 1.94 -21.08 13.66
N VAL A 56 2.51 -19.92 14.01
CA VAL A 56 2.10 -18.64 13.42
C VAL A 56 2.50 -18.65 11.94
N VAL A 57 1.51 -18.54 11.07
CA VAL A 57 1.69 -18.51 9.61
C VAL A 57 0.95 -17.32 9.03
N PRO A 58 1.41 -16.79 7.87
CA PRO A 58 0.67 -15.76 7.19
C PRO A 58 -0.68 -16.29 6.66
N PRO A 59 -1.65 -15.40 6.38
CA PRO A 59 -2.93 -15.80 5.80
C PRO A 59 -2.74 -16.36 4.38
N LEU A 60 -3.66 -17.21 3.92
CA LEU A 60 -3.60 -17.86 2.61
C LEU A 60 -4.12 -16.98 1.45
N ASP A 61 -4.54 -15.75 1.74
CA ASP A 61 -5.20 -14.84 0.80
C ASP A 61 -4.24 -13.78 0.21
N GLU A 62 -2.93 -14.06 0.20
CA GLU A 62 -1.85 -13.05 0.07
C GLU A 62 -1.84 -12.21 -1.22
N HIS A 63 -2.70 -12.51 -2.19
CA HIS A 63 -2.83 -11.73 -3.41
C HIS A 63 -4.28 -11.36 -3.71
N ARG A 64 -4.92 -10.65 -2.79
CA ARG A 64 -6.16 -9.92 -3.10
C ARG A 64 -5.84 -8.57 -3.75
N ALA A 65 -6.55 -8.25 -4.83
CA ALA A 65 -6.55 -6.91 -5.39
C ALA A 65 -7.17 -5.91 -4.39
N MET A 66 -6.48 -4.79 -4.16
CA MET A 66 -7.04 -3.66 -3.42
C MET A 66 -8.29 -3.15 -4.13
N THR A 67 -9.32 -2.86 -3.34
CA THR A 67 -10.48 -2.10 -3.82
C THR A 67 -10.08 -0.66 -4.14
N ALA A 68 -10.96 0.07 -4.83
CA ALA A 68 -10.79 1.50 -5.09
C ALA A 68 -10.57 2.30 -3.79
N ALA A 69 -11.42 2.08 -2.78
CA ALA A 69 -11.34 2.76 -1.50
C ALA A 69 -10.04 2.47 -0.76
N GLU A 70 -9.55 1.23 -0.83
CA GLU A 70 -8.29 0.83 -0.23
C GLU A 70 -7.09 1.49 -0.91
N ARG A 71 -7.09 1.61 -2.25
CA ARG A 71 -6.04 2.35 -2.97
C ARG A 71 -5.99 3.82 -2.59
N VAL A 72 -7.14 4.47 -2.44
CA VAL A 72 -7.20 5.87 -2.00
C VAL A 72 -6.68 6.03 -0.57
N ARG A 73 -7.02 5.10 0.32
CA ARG A 73 -6.51 5.09 1.69
C ARG A 73 -4.99 4.87 1.69
N ASP A 74 -4.51 3.88 0.96
CA ASP A 74 -3.10 3.53 0.83
C ASP A 74 -2.26 4.71 0.36
N ALA A 75 -2.73 5.42 -0.68
CA ALA A 75 -2.07 6.60 -1.21
C ALA A 75 -1.99 7.74 -0.18
N ARG A 76 -3.04 7.95 0.63
CA ARG A 76 -3.03 8.97 1.70
C ARG A 76 -2.07 8.61 2.82
N GLU A 77 -2.10 7.35 3.28
CA GLU A 77 -1.18 6.85 4.31
C GLU A 77 0.28 6.95 3.85
N PHE A 78 0.56 6.55 2.61
CA PHE A 78 1.89 6.66 2.03
C PHE A 78 2.37 8.11 1.92
N ALA A 79 1.52 9.02 1.46
CA ALA A 79 1.86 10.44 1.36
C ALA A 79 2.17 11.06 2.74
N ALA A 80 1.41 10.69 3.77
CA ALA A 80 1.66 11.15 5.15
C ALA A 80 2.99 10.63 5.69
N LEU A 81 3.27 9.32 5.54
CA LEU A 81 4.53 8.71 5.96
C LEU A 81 5.74 9.31 5.23
N LEU A 82 5.59 9.61 3.94
CA LEU A 82 6.64 10.23 3.14
C LEU A 82 6.93 11.66 3.62
N ALA A 83 5.90 12.44 3.95
CA ALA A 83 6.05 13.78 4.49
C ALA A 83 6.77 13.76 5.85
N GLU A 84 6.32 12.92 6.77
CA GLU A 84 6.95 12.73 8.09
C GLU A 84 8.41 12.30 7.95
N THR A 85 8.69 11.34 7.06
CA THR A 85 10.06 10.85 6.83
C THR A 85 10.95 11.96 6.26
N ARG A 86 10.44 12.78 5.34
CA ARG A 86 11.19 13.92 4.79
C ARG A 86 11.53 14.96 5.85
N GLU A 87 10.58 15.26 6.75
CA GLU A 87 10.82 16.17 7.87
C GLU A 87 11.89 15.61 8.82
N ARG A 88 11.81 14.32 9.16
CA ARG A 88 12.83 13.65 9.99
C ARG A 88 14.20 13.68 9.33
N VAL A 89 14.30 13.31 8.05
CA VAL A 89 15.57 13.34 7.30
C VAL A 89 16.13 14.76 7.25
N ALA A 90 15.29 15.78 7.00
CA ALA A 90 15.76 17.17 6.98
C ALA A 90 16.32 17.62 8.35
N ALA A 91 15.70 17.19 9.45
CA ALA A 91 16.19 17.47 10.79
C ALA A 91 17.51 16.74 11.10
N GLU A 92 17.62 15.47 10.72
CA GLU A 92 18.86 14.68 10.86
C GLU A 92 20.00 15.27 10.03
N GLU A 93 19.74 15.64 8.77
CA GLU A 93 20.72 16.31 7.91
C GLU A 93 21.19 17.65 8.49
N ALA A 94 20.28 18.45 9.06
CA ALA A 94 20.63 19.70 9.71
C ALA A 94 21.50 19.47 10.96
N ALA A 95 21.18 18.46 11.77
CA ALA A 95 21.96 18.09 12.94
C ALA A 95 23.39 17.64 12.54
N LEU A 96 23.52 16.79 11.51
CA LEU A 96 24.81 16.37 10.99
C LEU A 96 25.64 17.54 10.46
N LYS A 97 25.02 18.48 9.72
CA LYS A 97 25.70 19.71 9.26
C LYS A 97 26.14 20.63 10.41
N ALA A 98 25.44 20.60 11.54
CA ALA A 98 25.80 21.33 12.75
C ALA A 98 26.88 20.62 13.60
N GLY A 99 27.37 19.45 13.15
CA GLY A 99 28.43 18.70 13.83
C GLY A 99 27.94 17.67 14.85
N ALA A 100 26.66 17.27 14.80
CA ALA A 100 26.18 16.15 15.61
C ALA A 100 26.90 14.84 15.22
N PRO A 101 27.24 13.97 16.17
CA PRO A 101 27.83 12.67 15.87
C PRO A 101 26.81 11.76 15.17
N TRP A 102 27.29 10.90 14.28
CA TRP A 102 26.49 9.84 13.67
C TRP A 102 26.26 8.72 14.70
N THR A 103 25.00 8.37 14.95
CA THR A 103 24.59 7.35 15.94
C THR A 103 23.76 6.25 15.29
#